data_AF-A0A4W6C2Q9-F1
#
_entry.id   AF-A0A4W6C2Q9-F1
#
_cell.length_a   1.000
_cell.length_b   1.000
_cell.length_c   1.000
_cell.angle_alpha   90.00
_cell.angle_beta   90.00
_cell.angle_gamma   90.00
#
_symmetry.space_group_name_H-M   'P 1'
#
loop_
_entity.id
_entity.type
_entity.pdbx_description
1 polymer ?
#
loop_
_entity_poly.entity_id
_entity_poly.type
_entity_poly.pdbx_seq_one_letter_code
_entity_poly.pdbx_strand_id
1 'polypeptide(L)'
;MGAGGQRREIHFWWVAFRLSLILCCVERVSAQIKYSIPEEVKVGSVVGNVAKDLGLDISSLTNRRFRIVSGAQDALFEVNPD
;
A
#
# COMPACT_ATOMS: atom_id res chain seq x y z
N MET A 1 -43.15 -1.05 -30.43
CA MET A 1 -41.92 -0.40 -29.92
C MET A 1 -41.75 -0.69 -28.44
N GLY A 2 -40.51 -0.95 -28.00
CA GLY A 2 -40.19 -1.75 -26.81
C GLY A 2 -40.37 -1.09 -25.44
N ALA A 3 -40.88 -1.89 -24.49
CA ALA A 3 -40.92 -1.60 -23.06
C ALA A 3 -40.12 -2.65 -22.23
N GLY A 4 -39.21 -3.40 -22.88
CA GLY A 4 -38.40 -4.44 -22.24
C GLY A 4 -37.03 -4.00 -21.73
N GLY A 5 -36.55 -2.80 -22.12
CA GLY A 5 -35.21 -2.32 -21.76
C GLY A 5 -35.10 -1.68 -20.37
N GLN A 6 -36.20 -1.12 -19.85
CA GLN A 6 -36.14 -0.17 -18.73
C GLN A 6 -35.93 -0.83 -17.35
N ARG A 7 -36.34 -2.09 -17.16
CA ARG A 7 -36.16 -2.80 -15.89
C ARG A 7 -34.70 -3.20 -15.62
N ARG A 8 -33.95 -3.56 -16.67
CA ARG A 8 -32.52 -3.94 -16.55
C ARG A 8 -31.63 -2.74 -16.25
N GLU A 9 -31.94 -1.60 -16.86
CA GLU A 9 -31.26 -0.33 -16.65
C GLU A 9 -31.35 0.16 -15.20
N ILE A 10 -32.52 0.06 -14.56
CA ILE A 10 -32.71 0.46 -13.15
C ILE A 10 -31.90 -0.45 -12.22
N HIS A 11 -31.94 -1.77 -12.42
CA HIS A 11 -31.14 -2.70 -11.63
C HIS A 11 -29.64 -2.45 -11.83
N PHE A 12 -29.21 -2.16 -13.06
CA PHE A 12 -27.82 -1.82 -13.37
C PHE A 12 -27.38 -0.53 -12.67
N TRP A 13 -28.24 0.49 -12.66
CA TRP A 13 -27.98 1.77 -11.99
C TRP A 13 -27.90 1.62 -10.47
N TRP A 14 -28.75 0.78 -9.88
CA TRP A 14 -28.69 0.43 -8.45
C TRP A 14 -27.42 -0.35 -8.10
N VAL A 15 -27.00 -1.29 -8.94
CA VAL A 15 -25.75 -2.03 -8.75
C VAL A 15 -24.55 -1.09 -8.88
N ALA A 16 -24.54 -0.20 -9.87
CA ALA A 16 -23.49 0.79 -10.04
C ALA A 16 -23.42 1.76 -8.85
N PHE A 17 -24.57 2.22 -8.35
CA PHE A 17 -24.64 3.06 -7.15
C PHE A 17 -24.11 2.33 -5.92
N ARG A 18 -24.50 1.06 -5.72
CA ARG A 18 -23.96 0.23 -4.63
C ARG A 18 -22.46 0.01 -4.75
N LEU A 19 -21.97 -0.28 -5.96
CA LEU A 19 -20.55 -0.48 -6.22
C LEU A 19 -19.75 0.80 -5.97
N SER A 20 -20.29 1.96 -6.38
CA SER A 20 -19.71 3.27 -6.12
C SER A 20 -19.65 3.57 -4.62
N LEU A 21 -20.72 3.27 -3.87
CA LEU A 21 -20.73 3.46 -2.43
C LEU A 21 -19.67 2.59 -1.75
N ILE A 22 -19.57 1.31 -2.16
CA ILE A 22 -18.54 0.38 -1.65
C ILE A 22 -17.14 0.90 -1.96
N LEU A 23 -16.87 1.30 -3.20
CA LEU A 23 -15.56 1.83 -3.60
C LEU A 23 -15.20 3.14 -2.89
N CYS A 24 -16.20 3.98 -2.58
CA CYS A 24 -15.99 5.20 -1.79
C CYS A 24 -15.72 4.92 -0.30
N CYS A 25 -16.29 3.84 0.26
CA CYS A 25 -16.07 3.46 1.65
C CYS A 25 -14.78 2.67 1.90
N VAL A 26 -14.12 2.18 0.85
CA VAL A 26 -12.77 1.62 0.97
C VAL A 26 -11.81 2.79 1.17
N GLU A 27 -11.36 2.98 2.40
CA GLU A 27 -10.28 3.93 2.69
C GLU A 27 -9.09 3.62 1.78
N ARG A 28 -8.59 4.65 1.07
CA ARG A 28 -7.33 4.53 0.35
C ARG A 28 -6.20 4.47 1.38
N VAL A 29 -5.86 3.26 1.80
CA VAL A 29 -4.69 3.02 2.66
C VAL A 29 -3.44 3.30 1.83
N SER A 30 -2.90 4.51 1.98
CA SER A 30 -1.55 4.85 1.52
C SER A 30 -0.59 4.51 2.65
N ALA A 31 0.03 3.33 2.61
CA ALA A 31 1.07 2.92 3.55
C ALA A 31 2.40 3.66 3.26
N GLN A 32 2.43 4.97 3.50
CA GLN A 32 3.64 5.78 3.40
C GLN A 32 4.20 6.05 4.80
N ILE A 33 5.33 5.44 5.12
CA ILE A 33 6.06 5.66 6.38
C ILE A 33 7.16 6.71 6.15
N LYS A 34 7.42 7.56 7.14
CA LYS A 34 8.45 8.59 7.11
C LYS A 34 9.36 8.46 8.33
N TYR A 35 10.67 8.42 8.08
CA TYR A 35 11.70 8.45 9.12
C TYR A 35 12.55 9.70 8.96
N SER A 36 12.99 10.28 10.08
CA SER A 36 13.92 11.41 10.13
C SER A 36 15.18 10.98 10.86
N ILE A 37 16.33 11.22 10.25
CA ILE A 37 17.65 10.96 10.84
C ILE A 37 18.51 12.22 10.74
N PRO A 38 19.41 12.47 11.70
CA PRO A 38 20.41 13.52 11.56
C PRO A 38 21.34 13.22 10.38
N GLU A 39 21.96 14.24 9.82
CA GLU A 39 23.06 14.05 8.86
C GLU A 39 24.31 13.50 9.55
N GLU A 40 25.21 12.88 8.78
CA GLU A 40 26.50 12.33 9.25
C GLU A 40 26.42 11.20 10.29
N VAL A 41 25.34 10.41 10.27
CA VAL A 41 25.26 9.17 11.07
C VAL A 41 26.25 8.13 10.56
N LYS A 42 26.83 7.36 11.48
CA LYS A 42 27.70 6.22 11.15
C LYS A 42 26.96 5.22 10.26
N VAL A 43 27.69 4.70 9.27
CA VAL A 43 27.21 3.59 8.43
C VAL A 43 26.85 2.40 9.32
N GLY A 44 25.69 1.79 9.09
CA GLY A 44 25.14 0.72 9.92
C GLY A 44 24.31 1.20 11.12
N SER A 45 24.06 2.50 11.27
CA SER A 45 23.12 3.01 12.27
C SER A 45 21.68 2.62 11.93
N VAL A 46 20.88 2.30 12.96
CA VAL A 46 19.48 1.89 12.80
C VAL A 46 18.61 3.11 12.51
N VAL A 47 17.91 3.10 11.37
CA VAL A 47 16.98 4.16 10.94
C VAL A 47 15.57 3.96 11.53
N GLY A 48 15.06 2.72 11.50
CA GLY A 48 13.71 2.40 11.96
C GLY A 48 13.31 0.95 11.69
N ASN A 49 12.23 0.49 12.35
CA ASN A 49 11.71 -0.86 12.17
C ASN A 49 10.48 -0.86 11.24
N VAL A 50 10.75 -1.03 9.94
CA VAL A 50 9.73 -1.01 8.89
C VAL A 50 8.74 -2.17 9.03
N ALA A 51 9.19 -3.35 9.50
CA ALA A 51 8.35 -4.53 9.67
C ALA A 51 7.23 -4.26 10.68
N LYS A 52 7.60 -3.73 11.85
CA LYS A 52 6.68 -3.40 12.94
C LYS A 52 5.69 -2.31 12.53
N ASP A 53 6.16 -1.27 11.84
CA ASP A 53 5.33 -0.13 11.47
C ASP A 53 4.30 -0.48 10.37
N LEU A 54 4.61 -1.46 9.52
CA LEU A 54 3.67 -2.03 8.54
C LEU A 54 2.80 -3.15 9.11
N GLY A 55 3.01 -3.57 10.36
CA GLY A 55 2.34 -4.73 10.95
C GLY A 55 2.68 -6.06 10.25
N LEU A 56 3.86 -6.14 9.63
CA LEU A 56 4.36 -7.33 8.95
C LEU A 56 5.25 -8.14 9.90
N ASP A 57 5.08 -9.46 9.85
CA ASP A 57 5.95 -10.36 10.60
C ASP A 57 7.27 -10.56 9.85
N ILE A 58 8.38 -10.66 10.59
CA ILE A 58 9.74 -10.78 10.03
C ILE A 58 9.84 -12.04 9.14
N SER A 59 9.25 -13.16 9.57
CA SER A 59 9.24 -14.40 8.79
C SER A 59 8.49 -14.24 7.46
N SER A 60 7.49 -13.36 7.42
CA SER A 60 6.73 -13.05 6.22
C SER A 60 7.53 -12.17 5.24
N LEU A 61 8.44 -11.33 5.74
CA LEU A 61 9.27 -10.45 4.91
C LEU A 61 10.31 -11.27 4.13
N THR A 62 10.97 -12.22 4.79
CA THR A 62 11.93 -13.13 4.15
C THR A 62 11.23 -13.98 3.09
N ASN A 63 10.05 -14.52 3.39
CA ASN A 63 9.27 -15.33 2.46
C ASN A 63 8.82 -14.52 1.23
N ARG A 64 8.41 -13.26 1.44
CA ARG A 64 7.94 -12.36 0.37
C ARG A 64 9.07 -11.62 -0.37
N ARG A 65 10.34 -11.95 -0.09
CA ARG A 65 11.53 -11.30 -0.69
C ARG A 65 11.47 -9.78 -0.58
N PHE A 66 11.29 -9.29 0.64
CA PHE A 66 11.31 -7.86 0.90
C PHE A 66 12.64 -7.25 0.42
N ARG A 67 12.56 -6.19 -0.40
CA ARG A 67 13.72 -5.48 -0.94
C ARG A 67 13.45 -3.99 -1.00
N ILE A 68 14.49 -3.19 -0.78
CA ILE A 68 14.43 -1.75 -1.05
C ILE A 68 14.63 -1.54 -2.55
N VAL A 69 13.76 -0.75 -3.16
CA VAL A 69 13.94 -0.24 -4.53
C VAL A 69 14.36 1.22 -4.40
N SER A 70 15.65 1.50 -4.57
CA SER A 70 16.14 2.87 -4.63
C SER A 70 15.82 3.49 -5.99
N GLY A 71 15.61 4.81 -6.02
CA GLY A 71 15.38 5.56 -7.25
C GLY A 71 16.66 5.75 -8.07
N ALA A 72 16.73 6.82 -8.87
CA ALA A 72 17.88 7.12 -9.75
C ALA A 72 19.20 7.45 -9.02
N GLN A 73 19.21 7.44 -7.69
CA GLN A 73 20.38 7.76 -6.86
C GLN A 73 20.88 6.49 -6.18
N ASP A 74 22.19 6.44 -5.92
CA ASP A 74 22.87 5.34 -5.25
C ASP A 74 22.13 4.90 -3.97
N ALA A 75 22.15 3.59 -3.68
CA ALA A 75 21.46 3.03 -2.53
C ALA A 75 22.15 3.45 -1.22
N LEU A 76 21.60 4.47 -0.55
CA LEU A 76 22.10 4.98 0.74
C LEU A 76 21.61 4.15 1.95
N PHE A 77 20.59 3.31 1.75
CA PHE A 77 19.94 2.54 2.81
C PHE A 77 19.91 1.06 2.44
N GLU A 78 20.09 0.23 3.46
CA GLU A 78 19.97 -1.23 3.39
C GLU A 78 18.89 -1.71 4.36
N VAL A 79 18.16 -2.76 3.99
CA VAL A 79 17.20 -3.42 4.89
C VAL A 79 17.82 -4.70 5.42
N ASN A 80 17.78 -4.88 6.75
CA ASN A 80 18.15 -6.15 7.36
C ASN A 80 17.02 -7.18 7.12
N PRO A 81 17.30 -8.36 6.53
CA PRO A 81 16.30 -9.40 6.33
C PRO A 81 15.98 -10.22 7.59
N ASP A 82 16.75 -10.04 8.67
CA ASP A 82 16.68 -10.81 9.92
C ASP A 82 16.10 -10.02 11.11
#